data_AF-A0A2U1F2C4-F1
#
_entry.id   AF-A0A2U1F2C4-F1
#
_cell.length_a   1.000
_cell.length_b   1.000
_cell.length_c   1.000
_cell.angle_alpha   90.00
_cell.angle_beta   90.00
_cell.angle_gamma   90.00
#
_symmetry.space_group_name_H-M   'P 1'
#
loop_
_entity.id
_entity.type
_entity.pdbx_description
1 polymer ?
#
loop_
_entity_poly.entity_id
_entity_poly.type
_entity_poly.pdbx_seq_one_letter_code
_entity_poly.pdbx_strand_id
1 'polypeptide(L)'
;MDPFGIEFGKTLGQLVGEDRVAFAWVALFWHLAAVVVVYLVIRYGNRYRRLFAAYFALDYLWLVGFVGIWVSVELYERMGAVALAVYGATPVFLLVIALQWLRELRAPTLDLDFRHIEKWRLLVAVPLAVWGFWYPPYIYGVRLVFDPAELLFGAYGLMGCPTTMVALSLLFLVYPAGGRQLFHLLTAYAVFVGAAMVALLYVPDIPFFALGVASLALVGWVRHRDRSVERNTRPATPSPTEESAEDSPKLRADASKGRQNR
;
A
#
# COMPACT_ATOMS: atom_id res chain seq x y z
N MET A 1 -26.22 -19.27 -1.14
CA MET A 1 -25.45 -18.02 -1.36
C MET A 1 -26.34 -16.88 -0.91
N ASP A 2 -25.79 -15.88 -0.21
CA ASP A 2 -26.55 -14.71 0.23
C ASP A 2 -27.09 -13.94 -0.99
N PRO A 3 -28.42 -13.75 -1.13
CA PRO A 3 -29.01 -13.01 -2.24
C PRO A 3 -28.39 -11.62 -2.42
N PHE A 4 -28.01 -10.98 -1.32
CA PHE A 4 -27.43 -9.64 -1.33
C PHE A 4 -26.07 -9.60 -2.03
N GLY A 5 -25.16 -10.53 -1.73
CA GLY A 5 -23.82 -10.55 -2.36
C GLY A 5 -23.88 -10.73 -3.88
N ILE A 6 -24.85 -11.52 -4.35
CA ILE A 6 -25.10 -11.73 -5.78
C ILE A 6 -25.60 -10.45 -6.45
N GLU A 7 -26.56 -9.77 -5.82
CA GLU A 7 -27.12 -8.52 -6.34
C GLU A 7 -26.05 -7.42 -6.37
N PHE A 8 -25.31 -7.25 -5.28
CA PHE A 8 -24.22 -6.28 -5.20
C PHE A 8 -23.18 -6.50 -6.30
N GLY A 9 -22.70 -7.74 -6.44
CA GLY A 9 -21.66 -8.05 -7.42
C GLY A 9 -22.13 -7.89 -8.87
N LYS A 10 -23.41 -8.14 -9.16
CA LYS A 10 -24.01 -7.86 -10.48
C LYS A 10 -24.07 -6.35 -10.74
N THR A 11 -24.58 -5.58 -9.79
CA THR A 11 -24.71 -4.11 -9.91
C THR A 11 -23.35 -3.46 -10.09
N LEU A 12 -22.36 -3.85 -9.27
CA LEU A 12 -20.99 -3.35 -9.40
C LEU A 12 -20.36 -3.75 -10.73
N GLY A 13 -20.53 -5.01 -11.17
CA GLY A 13 -20.01 -5.48 -12.46
C GLY A 13 -20.62 -4.75 -13.66
N GLN A 14 -21.91 -4.43 -13.60
CA GLN A 14 -22.59 -3.61 -14.62
C GLN A 14 -22.04 -2.18 -14.63
N LEU A 15 -21.94 -1.55 -13.47
CA LEU A 15 -21.44 -0.18 -13.34
C LEU A 15 -20.00 -0.05 -13.85
N VAL A 16 -19.12 -0.98 -13.46
CA VAL A 16 -17.74 -1.04 -13.96
C VAL A 16 -17.71 -1.24 -15.47
N GLY A 17 -18.61 -2.07 -16.02
CA GLY A 17 -18.74 -2.30 -17.46
C GLY A 17 -19.17 -1.04 -18.22
N GLU A 18 -20.16 -0.32 -17.71
CA GLU A 18 -20.68 0.95 -18.25
C GLU A 18 -19.58 2.03 -18.23
N ASP A 19 -18.94 2.23 -17.08
CA ASP A 19 -17.88 3.22 -16.88
C ASP A 19 -16.67 2.96 -17.77
N ARG A 20 -16.26 1.69 -17.92
CA ARG A 20 -15.14 1.32 -18.77
C ARG A 20 -15.38 1.71 -20.23
N VAL A 21 -16.61 1.53 -20.73
CA VAL A 21 -16.95 1.91 -22.11
C VAL A 21 -17.01 3.43 -22.26
N ALA A 22 -17.64 4.12 -21.30
CA ALA A 22 -17.78 5.58 -21.33
C ALA A 22 -16.44 6.32 -21.21
N PHE A 23 -15.52 5.79 -20.40
CA PHE A 23 -14.24 6.42 -20.06
C PHE A 23 -13.02 5.69 -20.64
N ALA A 24 -13.19 4.89 -21.69
CA ALA A 24 -12.10 4.14 -22.32
C ALA A 24 -10.89 5.01 -22.73
N TRP A 25 -11.14 6.24 -23.18
CA TRP A 25 -10.08 7.19 -23.54
C TRP A 25 -9.31 7.70 -22.30
N VAL A 26 -9.99 7.84 -21.16
CA VAL A 26 -9.38 8.22 -19.87
C VAL A 26 -8.53 7.06 -19.36
N ALA A 27 -9.04 5.81 -19.47
CA ALA A 27 -8.25 4.62 -19.16
C ALA A 27 -6.96 4.61 -19.97
N LEU A 28 -7.04 4.78 -21.30
CA LEU A 28 -5.86 4.80 -22.17
C LEU A 28 -4.83 5.85 -21.72
N PHE A 29 -5.28 7.05 -21.36
CA PHE A 29 -4.41 8.10 -20.83
C PHE A 29 -3.66 7.65 -19.58
N TRP A 30 -4.37 7.09 -18.59
CA TRP A 30 -3.75 6.59 -17.35
C TRP A 30 -2.78 5.45 -17.61
N HIS A 31 -3.11 4.49 -18.49
CA HIS A 31 -2.23 3.39 -18.83
C HIS A 31 -0.92 3.88 -19.46
N LEU A 32 -1.01 4.74 -20.48
CA LEU A 32 0.18 5.26 -21.16
C LEU A 32 1.05 6.07 -20.20
N ALA A 33 0.43 6.94 -19.39
CA ALA A 33 1.15 7.71 -18.38
C ALA A 33 1.84 6.80 -17.35
N ALA A 34 1.16 5.76 -16.87
CA ALA A 34 1.74 4.78 -15.96
C ALA A 34 2.91 4.03 -16.57
N VAL A 35 2.78 3.54 -17.80
CA VAL A 35 3.87 2.82 -18.49
C VAL A 35 5.10 3.71 -18.60
N VAL A 36 4.94 4.97 -18.99
CA VAL A 36 6.04 5.94 -19.09
C VAL A 36 6.67 6.18 -17.71
N VAL A 37 5.85 6.43 -16.70
CA VAL A 37 6.34 6.73 -15.34
C VAL A 37 7.05 5.51 -14.74
N VAL A 38 6.46 4.33 -14.82
CA VAL A 38 7.05 3.07 -14.34
C VAL A 38 8.37 2.78 -15.05
N TYR A 39 8.40 2.93 -16.38
CA TYR A 39 9.63 2.78 -17.16
C TYR A 39 10.74 3.72 -16.67
N LEU A 40 10.42 5.02 -16.49
CA LEU A 40 11.38 6.02 -16.03
C LEU A 40 11.93 5.67 -14.63
N VAL A 41 11.08 5.24 -13.71
CA VAL A 41 11.53 4.89 -12.36
C VAL A 41 12.32 3.58 -12.35
N ILE A 42 11.93 2.55 -13.09
CA ILE A 42 12.71 1.32 -13.18
C ILE A 42 14.11 1.61 -13.77
N ARG A 43 14.20 2.50 -14.77
CA ARG A 43 15.47 2.78 -15.46
C ARG A 43 16.39 3.75 -14.71
N TYR A 44 15.82 4.76 -14.06
CA TYR A 44 16.56 5.90 -13.48
C TYR A 44 16.37 6.05 -11.96
N GLY A 45 15.55 5.19 -11.34
CA GLY A 45 15.30 5.13 -9.90
C GLY A 45 14.81 6.44 -9.31
N ASN A 46 15.45 6.84 -8.21
CA ASN A 46 15.10 8.02 -7.41
C ASN A 46 15.09 9.36 -8.17
N ARG A 47 15.72 9.45 -9.35
CA ARG A 47 15.70 10.67 -10.16
C ARG A 47 14.28 11.09 -10.54
N TYR A 48 13.38 10.12 -10.79
CA TYR A 48 12.00 10.38 -11.19
C TYR A 48 10.97 10.12 -10.08
N ARG A 49 11.40 10.02 -8.82
CA ARG A 49 10.49 9.76 -7.69
C ARG A 49 9.37 10.79 -7.54
N ARG A 50 9.65 12.07 -7.82
CA ARG A 50 8.63 13.13 -7.75
C ARG A 50 7.58 12.99 -8.85
N LEU A 51 8.00 12.61 -10.06
CA LEU A 51 7.08 12.37 -11.16
C LEU A 51 6.21 11.14 -10.87
N PHE A 52 6.78 10.10 -10.29
CA PHE A 52 6.06 8.92 -9.80
C PHE A 52 5.00 9.27 -8.75
N ALA A 53 5.39 10.01 -7.73
CA ALA A 53 4.46 10.48 -6.71
C ALA A 53 3.40 11.44 -7.30
N ALA A 54 3.75 12.26 -8.31
CA ALA A 54 2.81 13.17 -8.96
C ALA A 54 1.75 12.42 -9.75
N TYR A 55 2.18 11.41 -10.51
CA TYR A 55 1.30 10.55 -11.27
C TYR A 55 0.27 9.88 -10.35
N PHE A 56 0.73 9.17 -9.30
CA PHE A 56 -0.20 8.51 -8.38
C PHE A 56 -1.00 9.50 -7.54
N ALA A 57 -0.46 10.66 -7.17
CA ALA A 57 -1.26 11.69 -6.50
C ALA A 57 -2.44 12.15 -7.37
N LEU A 58 -2.19 12.40 -8.66
CA LEU A 58 -3.22 12.85 -9.59
C LEU A 58 -4.24 11.73 -9.87
N ASP A 59 -3.77 10.50 -10.06
CA ASP A 59 -4.62 9.32 -10.28
C ASP A 59 -5.51 9.05 -9.05
N TYR A 60 -4.96 9.07 -7.84
CA TYR A 60 -5.77 8.90 -6.63
C TYR A 60 -6.72 10.07 -6.36
N LEU A 61 -6.38 11.31 -6.74
CA LEU A 61 -7.33 12.42 -6.67
C LEU A 61 -8.49 12.23 -7.64
N TRP A 62 -8.20 11.76 -8.85
CA TRP A 62 -9.22 11.35 -9.81
C TRP A 62 -10.11 10.24 -9.23
N LEU A 63 -9.52 9.18 -8.68
CA LEU A 63 -10.25 8.09 -8.04
C LEU A 63 -11.10 8.54 -6.85
N VAL A 64 -10.66 9.53 -6.06
CA VAL A 64 -11.50 10.10 -4.99
C VAL A 64 -12.77 10.73 -5.57
N GLY A 65 -12.65 11.52 -6.64
CA GLY A 65 -13.81 12.14 -7.27
C GLY A 65 -14.69 11.12 -7.99
N PHE A 66 -14.09 10.26 -8.80
CA PHE A 66 -14.80 9.31 -9.65
C PHE A 66 -15.29 8.10 -8.84
N VAL A 67 -14.38 7.30 -8.29
CA VAL A 67 -14.75 6.09 -7.54
C VAL A 67 -15.31 6.44 -6.16
N GLY A 68 -14.70 7.40 -5.48
CA GLY A 68 -15.09 7.75 -4.11
C GLY A 68 -16.44 8.47 -4.03
N ILE A 69 -16.73 9.39 -4.94
CA ILE A 69 -17.98 10.19 -4.91
C ILE A 69 -18.96 9.66 -5.95
N TRP A 70 -18.63 9.72 -7.24
CA TRP A 70 -19.58 9.40 -8.33
C TRP A 70 -20.10 7.96 -8.27
N VAL A 71 -19.21 6.97 -8.27
CA VAL A 71 -19.59 5.54 -8.19
C VAL A 71 -20.31 5.24 -6.88
N SER A 72 -19.91 5.84 -5.76
CA SER A 72 -20.60 5.66 -4.47
C SER A 72 -22.04 6.19 -4.50
N VAL A 73 -22.29 7.32 -5.16
CA VAL A 73 -23.65 7.90 -5.33
C VAL A 73 -24.49 6.99 -6.21
N GLU A 74 -23.97 6.58 -7.36
CA GLU A 74 -24.68 5.68 -8.29
C GLU A 74 -25.03 4.34 -7.61
N LEU A 75 -24.10 3.79 -6.83
CA LEU A 75 -24.32 2.56 -6.08
C LEU A 75 -25.37 2.74 -4.97
N TYR A 76 -25.38 3.90 -4.32
CA TYR A 76 -26.41 4.26 -3.34
C TYR A 76 -27.79 4.44 -4.00
N GLU A 77 -27.87 5.02 -5.20
CA GLU A 77 -29.14 5.14 -5.93
C GLU A 77 -29.69 3.77 -6.35
N ARG A 78 -28.82 2.83 -6.74
CA ARG A 78 -29.21 1.48 -7.18
C ARG A 78 -29.53 0.53 -6.03
N MET A 79 -28.89 0.65 -4.87
CA MET A 79 -28.98 -0.32 -3.76
C MET A 79 -29.31 0.27 -2.38
N GLY A 80 -29.45 1.59 -2.28
CA GLY A 80 -29.75 2.29 -1.04
C GLY A 80 -28.62 2.25 0.00
N ALA A 81 -28.99 2.39 1.27
CA ALA A 81 -28.03 2.49 2.39
C ALA A 81 -27.14 1.25 2.58
N VAL A 82 -27.52 0.10 2.04
CA VAL A 82 -26.73 -1.12 2.15
C VAL A 82 -25.43 -1.01 1.35
N ALA A 83 -25.43 -0.26 0.23
CA ALA A 83 -24.22 0.03 -0.53
C ALA A 83 -23.15 0.73 0.32
N LEU A 84 -23.56 1.67 1.19
CA LEU A 84 -22.65 2.39 2.08
C LEU A 84 -22.02 1.46 3.12
N ALA A 85 -22.74 0.45 3.63
CA ALA A 85 -22.20 -0.49 4.61
C ALA A 85 -21.05 -1.32 4.03
N VAL A 86 -21.13 -1.66 2.73
CA VAL A 86 -20.14 -2.50 2.04
C VAL A 86 -19.03 -1.66 1.40
N TYR A 87 -19.40 -0.57 0.74
CA TYR A 87 -18.51 0.23 -0.09
C TYR A 87 -18.03 1.53 0.58
N GLY A 88 -18.68 1.97 1.66
CA GLY A 88 -18.45 3.29 2.26
C GLY A 88 -17.05 3.49 2.85
N ALA A 89 -16.31 2.41 3.14
CA ALA A 89 -14.90 2.52 3.55
C ALA A 89 -13.97 2.89 2.38
N THR A 90 -14.32 2.51 1.14
CA THR A 90 -13.54 2.75 -0.06
C THR A 90 -13.20 4.23 -0.28
N PRO A 91 -14.16 5.18 -0.30
CA PRO A 91 -13.85 6.60 -0.48
C PRO A 91 -12.91 7.16 0.59
N VAL A 92 -13.08 6.71 1.84
CA VAL A 92 -12.23 7.14 2.96
C VAL A 92 -10.79 6.66 2.75
N PHE A 93 -10.59 5.40 2.37
CA PHE A 93 -9.26 4.88 2.06
C PHE A 93 -8.62 5.62 0.87
N LEU A 94 -9.37 5.81 -0.23
CA LEU A 94 -8.88 6.52 -1.40
C LEU A 94 -8.44 7.95 -1.05
N LEU A 95 -9.22 8.67 -0.24
CA LEU A 95 -8.88 10.01 0.22
C LEU A 95 -7.60 10.02 1.06
N VAL A 96 -7.49 9.11 2.03
CA VAL A 96 -6.30 9.03 2.90
C VAL A 96 -5.05 8.68 2.08
N ILE A 97 -5.17 7.78 1.10
CA ILE A 97 -4.07 7.42 0.19
C ILE A 97 -3.69 8.61 -0.70
N ALA A 98 -4.67 9.31 -1.28
CA ALA A 98 -4.43 10.52 -2.09
C ALA A 98 -3.68 11.59 -1.30
N LEU A 99 -4.11 11.86 -0.06
CA LEU A 99 -3.43 12.79 0.83
C LEU A 99 -1.99 12.36 1.15
N GLN A 100 -1.75 11.05 1.30
CA GLN A 100 -0.41 10.54 1.54
C GLN A 100 0.49 10.69 0.30
N TRP A 101 -0.03 10.49 -0.92
CA TRP A 101 0.70 10.80 -2.15
C TRP A 101 1.01 12.29 -2.30
N LEU A 102 0.07 13.17 -1.93
CA LEU A 102 0.32 14.62 -1.91
C LEU A 102 1.37 15.02 -0.88
N ARG A 103 1.43 14.35 0.27
CA ARG A 103 2.51 14.53 1.26
C ARG A 103 3.85 14.10 0.69
N GLU A 104 3.88 12.98 -0.02
CA GLU A 104 5.07 12.43 -0.66
C GLU A 104 5.65 13.38 -1.73
N LEU A 105 4.81 14.17 -2.40
CA LEU A 105 5.27 15.25 -3.29
C LEU A 105 5.98 16.38 -2.55
N ARG A 106 5.48 16.76 -1.38
CA ARG A 106 6.02 17.87 -0.57
C ARG A 106 7.28 17.46 0.18
N ALA A 107 7.27 16.28 0.77
CA ALA A 107 8.36 15.72 1.57
C ALA A 107 8.64 14.28 1.08
N PRO A 108 9.45 14.12 0.02
CA PRO A 108 9.68 12.82 -0.59
C PRO A 108 10.48 11.90 0.34
N THR A 109 9.82 10.83 0.77
CA THR A 109 10.38 9.75 1.60
C THR A 109 10.57 8.44 0.84
N LEU A 110 10.02 8.32 -0.37
CA LEU A 110 10.10 7.13 -1.22
C LEU A 110 11.53 6.91 -1.70
N ASP A 111 11.95 5.65 -1.59
CA ASP A 111 13.18 5.14 -2.15
C ASP A 111 12.84 4.11 -3.23
N LEU A 112 13.00 4.52 -4.48
CA LEU A 112 12.67 3.75 -5.68
C LEU A 112 13.94 3.23 -6.34
N ASP A 113 14.88 2.72 -5.54
CA ASP A 113 16.08 2.07 -6.05
C ASP A 113 15.82 0.57 -6.34
N PHE A 114 15.69 0.25 -7.62
CA PHE A 114 15.41 -1.10 -8.11
C PHE A 114 16.67 -1.93 -8.41
N ARG A 115 17.87 -1.49 -7.98
CA ARG A 115 19.13 -2.18 -8.28
C ARG A 115 19.32 -3.51 -7.53
N HIS A 116 18.76 -3.64 -6.33
CA HIS A 116 19.01 -4.79 -5.43
C HIS A 116 17.71 -5.49 -5.02
N ILE A 117 16.90 -5.90 -5.98
CA ILE A 117 15.63 -6.59 -5.71
C ILE A 117 15.86 -8.09 -5.53
N GLU A 118 15.30 -8.65 -4.47
CA GLU A 118 15.28 -10.09 -4.24
C GLU A 118 14.39 -10.79 -5.28
N LYS A 119 14.89 -11.84 -5.95
CA LYS A 119 14.19 -12.53 -7.05
C LYS A 119 12.78 -13.01 -6.67
N TRP A 120 12.57 -13.46 -5.44
CA TRP A 120 11.26 -13.94 -4.99
C TRP A 120 10.21 -12.82 -4.97
N ARG A 121 10.61 -11.56 -4.72
CA ARG A 121 9.70 -10.42 -4.74
C ARG A 121 9.24 -10.09 -6.14
N LEU A 122 10.12 -10.26 -7.13
CA LEU A 122 9.77 -10.13 -8.55
C LEU A 122 8.72 -11.16 -8.96
N LEU A 123 8.85 -12.40 -8.48
CA LEU A 123 7.88 -13.48 -8.76
C LEU A 123 6.47 -13.18 -8.23
N VAL A 124 6.36 -12.39 -7.15
CA VAL A 124 5.06 -11.98 -6.59
C VAL A 124 4.56 -10.69 -7.23
N ALA A 125 5.37 -9.63 -7.22
CA ALA A 125 4.93 -8.31 -7.63
C ALA A 125 4.71 -8.16 -9.14
N VAL A 126 5.49 -8.83 -9.99
CA VAL A 126 5.36 -8.66 -11.45
C VAL A 126 4.03 -9.23 -11.97
N PRO A 127 3.64 -10.49 -11.65
CA PRO A 127 2.35 -11.01 -12.08
C PRO A 127 1.17 -10.20 -11.54
N LEU A 128 1.27 -9.69 -10.30
CA LEU A 128 0.21 -8.90 -9.68
C LEU A 128 0.13 -7.48 -10.27
N ALA A 129 1.26 -6.87 -10.62
CA ALA A 129 1.26 -5.60 -11.36
C ALA A 129 0.66 -5.79 -12.77
N VAL A 130 1.03 -6.85 -13.49
CA VAL A 130 0.44 -7.16 -14.80
C VAL A 130 -1.05 -7.44 -14.69
N TRP A 131 -1.49 -8.16 -13.64
CA TRP A 131 -2.91 -8.36 -13.36
C TRP A 131 -3.62 -7.05 -13.03
N GLY A 132 -2.98 -6.14 -12.31
CA GLY A 132 -3.52 -4.80 -12.02
C GLY A 132 -3.67 -3.96 -13.29
N PHE A 133 -2.73 -4.03 -14.22
CA PHE A 133 -2.82 -3.36 -15.52
C PHE A 133 -3.90 -3.96 -16.42
N TRP A 134 -3.95 -5.29 -16.51
CA TRP A 134 -4.89 -5.97 -17.39
C TRP A 134 -6.32 -5.93 -16.83
N TYR A 135 -6.45 -6.20 -15.53
CA TYR A 135 -7.67 -6.29 -14.74
C TYR A 135 -8.88 -6.78 -15.56
N PRO A 136 -8.92 -8.09 -15.88
CA PRO A 136 -9.82 -8.62 -16.88
C PRO A 136 -11.29 -8.37 -16.49
N PRO A 137 -12.13 -7.92 -17.44
CA PRO A 137 -13.55 -7.73 -17.23
C PRO A 137 -14.21 -9.01 -16.72
N TYR A 138 -15.12 -8.86 -15.77
CA TYR A 138 -15.78 -9.97 -15.13
C TYR A 138 -17.28 -9.91 -15.36
N ILE A 139 -17.79 -10.92 -16.07
CA ILE A 139 -19.24 -11.16 -16.15
C ILE A 139 -19.60 -11.94 -14.88
N TYR A 140 -20.26 -11.26 -13.94
CA TYR A 140 -20.50 -11.78 -12.60
C TYR A 140 -21.14 -13.17 -12.60
N GLY A 141 -20.47 -14.13 -11.95
CA GLY A 141 -20.94 -15.52 -11.84
C GLY A 141 -20.83 -16.35 -13.12
N VAL A 142 -20.29 -15.79 -14.21
CA VAL A 142 -20.18 -16.47 -15.50
C VAL A 142 -18.72 -16.74 -15.85
N ARG A 143 -17.92 -15.69 -16.13
CA ARG A 143 -16.52 -15.84 -16.54
C ARG A 143 -15.74 -14.53 -16.49
N LEU A 144 -14.43 -14.64 -16.41
CA LEU A 144 -13.49 -13.59 -16.79
C LEU A 144 -13.35 -13.55 -18.32
N VAL A 145 -13.27 -12.35 -18.87
CA VAL A 145 -13.03 -12.13 -20.30
C VAL A 145 -11.58 -11.67 -20.46
N PHE A 146 -10.75 -12.53 -21.05
CA PHE A 146 -9.34 -12.23 -21.30
C PHE A 146 -9.18 -11.69 -22.72
N ASP A 147 -9.32 -10.38 -22.86
CA ASP A 147 -9.03 -9.68 -24.10
C ASP A 147 -7.70 -8.90 -23.95
N PRO A 148 -6.69 -9.13 -24.80
CA PRO A 148 -5.43 -8.39 -24.76
C PRO A 148 -5.60 -6.87 -24.90
N ALA A 149 -6.67 -6.38 -25.53
CA ALA A 149 -6.94 -4.94 -25.62
C ALA A 149 -7.12 -4.30 -24.23
N GLU A 150 -7.59 -5.07 -23.24
CA GLU A 150 -7.79 -4.61 -21.87
C GLU A 150 -6.48 -4.28 -21.14
N LEU A 151 -5.32 -4.67 -21.69
CA LEU A 151 -4.03 -4.19 -21.17
C LEU A 151 -3.80 -2.68 -21.36
N LEU A 152 -4.55 -2.03 -22.25
CA LEU A 152 -4.48 -0.58 -22.50
C LEU A 152 -5.80 0.13 -22.23
N PHE A 153 -6.93 -0.57 -22.30
CA PHE A 153 -8.27 -0.02 -22.12
C PHE A 153 -9.00 -0.58 -20.90
N GLY A 154 -8.28 -1.32 -20.04
CA GLY A 154 -8.84 -1.95 -18.85
C GLY A 154 -9.23 -0.97 -17.76
N ALA A 155 -9.61 -1.50 -16.60
CA ALA A 155 -10.08 -0.68 -15.48
C ALA A 155 -8.96 0.04 -14.69
N TYR A 156 -7.69 -0.15 -15.05
CA TYR A 156 -6.58 0.56 -14.41
C TYR A 156 -6.68 2.08 -14.65
N GLY A 157 -6.49 2.86 -13.58
CA GLY A 157 -6.72 4.32 -13.59
C GLY A 157 -8.20 4.74 -13.52
N LEU A 158 -9.13 3.80 -13.68
CA LEU A 158 -10.57 4.05 -13.49
C LEU A 158 -11.09 3.48 -12.17
N MET A 159 -10.45 2.43 -11.64
CA MET A 159 -10.87 1.73 -10.43
C MET A 159 -9.75 1.67 -9.38
N GLY A 160 -10.14 1.76 -8.11
CA GLY A 160 -9.19 1.79 -6.99
C GLY A 160 -8.37 0.51 -6.81
N CYS A 161 -8.99 -0.66 -6.96
CA CYS A 161 -8.33 -1.97 -6.81
C CYS A 161 -7.18 -2.17 -7.82
N PRO A 162 -7.38 -2.08 -9.15
CA PRO A 162 -6.29 -2.26 -10.13
C PRO A 162 -5.18 -1.23 -9.97
N THR A 163 -5.52 0.05 -9.77
CA THR A 163 -4.51 1.10 -9.52
C THR A 163 -3.66 0.80 -8.30
N THR A 164 -4.29 0.41 -7.19
CA THR A 164 -3.58 0.08 -5.96
C THR A 164 -2.73 -1.18 -6.13
N MET A 165 -3.20 -2.16 -6.91
CA MET A 165 -2.44 -3.38 -7.18
C MET A 165 -1.11 -3.08 -7.86
N VAL A 166 -1.10 -2.20 -8.87
CA VAL A 166 0.13 -1.74 -9.53
C VAL A 166 1.01 -0.95 -8.56
N ALA A 167 0.45 0.06 -7.88
CA ALA A 167 1.21 0.90 -6.95
C ALA A 167 1.86 0.08 -5.83
N LEU A 168 1.07 -0.79 -5.18
CA LEU A 168 1.52 -1.64 -4.08
C LEU A 168 2.55 -2.67 -4.56
N SER A 169 2.38 -3.25 -5.75
CA SER A 169 3.37 -4.18 -6.32
C SER A 169 4.73 -3.52 -6.53
N LEU A 170 4.76 -2.29 -7.03
CA LEU A 170 6.01 -1.55 -7.20
C LEU A 170 6.68 -1.23 -5.86
N LEU A 171 5.90 -0.81 -4.85
CA LEU A 171 6.44 -0.55 -3.52
C LEU A 171 6.85 -1.85 -2.79
N PHE A 172 6.20 -2.98 -3.06
CA PHE A 172 6.54 -4.29 -2.51
C PHE A 172 7.96 -4.73 -2.89
N LEU A 173 8.40 -4.38 -4.10
CA LEU A 173 9.75 -4.68 -4.57
C LEU A 173 10.84 -3.98 -3.75
N VAL A 174 10.56 -2.76 -3.27
CA VAL A 174 11.55 -1.90 -2.59
C VAL A 174 11.36 -1.83 -1.08
N TYR A 175 10.25 -2.31 -0.52
CA TYR A 175 9.99 -2.29 0.92
C TYR A 175 11.09 -3.03 1.72
N PRO A 176 11.62 -2.51 2.84
CA PRO A 176 11.12 -1.39 3.64
C PRO A 176 11.77 -0.03 3.34
N ALA A 177 12.37 0.14 2.17
CA ALA A 177 13.07 1.37 1.78
C ALA A 177 12.07 2.48 1.47
N GLY A 178 12.07 3.53 2.30
CA GLY A 178 11.24 4.72 2.12
C GLY A 178 9.73 4.50 2.25
N GLY A 179 8.96 5.58 2.42
CA GLY A 179 7.50 5.57 2.25
C GLY A 179 6.68 4.55 3.05
N ARG A 180 7.18 4.05 4.20
CA ARG A 180 6.53 2.99 5.00
C ARG A 180 5.04 3.24 5.28
N GLN A 181 4.69 4.50 5.56
CA GLN A 181 3.31 4.87 5.82
C GLN A 181 2.41 4.63 4.61
N LEU A 182 2.86 5.00 3.42
CA LEU A 182 2.13 4.79 2.18
C LEU A 182 1.98 3.30 1.88
N PHE A 183 3.06 2.52 2.06
CA PHE A 183 3.02 1.07 1.91
C PHE A 183 1.98 0.42 2.84
N HIS A 184 1.96 0.80 4.12
CA HIS A 184 0.98 0.29 5.09
C HIS A 184 -0.45 0.67 4.72
N LEU A 185 -0.70 1.89 4.22
CA LEU A 185 -2.03 2.33 3.81
C LEU A 185 -2.53 1.56 2.59
N LEU A 186 -1.69 1.40 1.55
CA LEU A 186 -2.03 0.58 0.38
C LEU A 186 -2.26 -0.88 0.77
N THR A 187 -1.44 -1.41 1.69
CA THR A 187 -1.61 -2.77 2.23
C THR A 187 -2.94 -2.91 2.97
N ALA A 188 -3.28 -1.95 3.83
CA ALA A 188 -4.55 -1.95 4.57
C ALA A 188 -5.74 -1.90 3.60
N TYR A 189 -5.69 -1.02 2.60
CA TYR A 189 -6.72 -0.95 1.56
C TYR A 189 -6.86 -2.29 0.81
N ALA A 190 -5.75 -2.89 0.38
CA ALA A 190 -5.76 -4.20 -0.28
C ALA A 190 -6.34 -5.33 0.58
N VAL A 191 -6.05 -5.33 1.89
CA VAL A 191 -6.59 -6.33 2.80
C VAL A 191 -8.09 -6.09 3.06
N PHE A 192 -8.49 -4.88 3.46
CA PHE A 192 -9.88 -4.62 3.86
C PHE A 192 -10.83 -4.61 2.67
N VAL A 193 -10.51 -3.85 1.62
CA VAL A 193 -11.37 -3.75 0.43
C VAL A 193 -11.26 -5.01 -0.42
N GLY A 194 -10.06 -5.57 -0.56
CA GLY A 194 -9.90 -6.86 -1.24
C GLY A 194 -10.66 -7.99 -0.54
N ALA A 195 -10.59 -8.09 0.80
CA ALA A 195 -11.36 -9.11 1.52
C ALA A 195 -12.88 -8.92 1.35
N ALA A 196 -13.37 -7.68 1.39
CA ALA A 196 -14.78 -7.38 1.16
C ALA A 196 -15.21 -7.82 -0.25
N MET A 197 -14.43 -7.48 -1.28
CA MET A 197 -14.75 -7.83 -2.67
C MET A 197 -14.66 -9.34 -2.93
N VAL A 198 -13.69 -10.03 -2.32
CA VAL A 198 -13.60 -11.50 -2.38
C VAL A 198 -14.78 -12.16 -1.65
N ALA A 199 -15.20 -11.63 -0.50
CA ALA A 199 -16.38 -12.11 0.22
C ALA A 199 -17.67 -11.94 -0.61
N LEU A 200 -17.73 -10.93 -1.47
CA LEU A 200 -18.81 -10.68 -2.43
C LEU A 200 -18.66 -11.47 -3.74
N LEU A 201 -17.68 -12.37 -3.82
CA LEU A 201 -17.38 -13.23 -4.97
C LEU A 201 -16.96 -12.44 -6.23
N TYR A 202 -16.38 -11.25 -6.04
CA TYR A 202 -15.82 -10.47 -7.14
C TYR A 202 -14.41 -10.99 -7.49
N VAL A 203 -14.37 -11.90 -8.46
CA VAL A 203 -13.17 -12.68 -8.82
C VAL A 203 -11.94 -11.83 -9.20
N PRO A 204 -12.04 -10.71 -9.94
CA PRO A 204 -10.89 -9.89 -10.29
C PRO A 204 -10.05 -9.38 -9.11
N ASP A 205 -10.65 -9.30 -7.92
CA ASP A 205 -10.01 -8.79 -6.70
C ASP A 205 -9.35 -9.87 -5.83
N ILE A 206 -9.42 -11.15 -6.23
CA ILE A 206 -8.68 -12.22 -5.54
C ILE A 206 -7.16 -11.94 -5.54
N PRO A 207 -6.52 -11.59 -6.68
CA PRO A 207 -5.10 -11.24 -6.68
C PRO A 207 -4.79 -9.97 -5.88
N PHE A 208 -5.75 -9.03 -5.83
CA PHE A 208 -5.61 -7.81 -5.02
C PHE A 208 -5.52 -8.14 -3.53
N PHE A 209 -6.44 -8.96 -3.04
CA PHE A 209 -6.42 -9.43 -1.66
C PHE A 209 -5.16 -10.24 -1.35
N ALA A 210 -4.76 -11.13 -2.25
CA ALA A 210 -3.53 -11.92 -2.10
C ALA A 210 -2.28 -11.03 -1.99
N LEU A 211 -2.19 -9.96 -2.80
CA LEU A 211 -1.12 -8.96 -2.69
C LEU A 211 -1.13 -8.27 -1.33
N GLY A 212 -2.32 -7.93 -0.81
CA GLY A 212 -2.49 -7.34 0.52
C GLY A 212 -1.96 -8.25 1.63
N VAL A 213 -2.33 -9.54 1.60
CA VAL A 213 -1.85 -10.54 2.58
C VAL A 213 -0.34 -10.74 2.47
N ALA A 214 0.20 -10.84 1.26
CA ALA A 214 1.65 -10.96 1.05
C ALA A 214 2.40 -9.73 1.57
N SER A 215 1.86 -8.53 1.33
CA SER A 215 2.43 -7.27 1.81
C SER A 215 2.39 -7.18 3.34
N LEU A 216 1.31 -7.64 3.97
CA LEU A 216 1.19 -7.70 5.42
C LEU A 216 2.18 -8.70 6.03
N ALA A 217 2.34 -9.87 5.42
CA ALA A 217 3.33 -10.86 5.82
C ALA A 217 4.76 -10.31 5.73
N LEU A 218 5.07 -9.56 4.66
CA LEU A 218 6.36 -8.88 4.49
C LEU A 218 6.62 -7.84 5.60
N VAL A 219 5.62 -7.05 5.97
CA VAL A 219 5.71 -6.10 7.10
C VAL A 219 6.03 -6.84 8.40
N GLY A 220 5.33 -7.95 8.67
CA GLY A 220 5.57 -8.78 9.85
C GLY A 220 6.98 -9.37 9.87
N TRP A 221 7.45 -9.91 8.75
CA TRP A 221 8.78 -10.50 8.61
C TRP A 221 9.90 -9.47 8.86
N VAL A 222 9.81 -8.29 8.23
CA VAL A 222 10.80 -7.21 8.44
C VAL A 222 10.84 -6.79 9.90
N ARG A 223 9.67 -6.58 10.54
CA ARG A 223 9.60 -6.21 11.98
C ARG A 223 10.22 -7.27 12.88
N HIS A 224 10.02 -8.56 12.58
CA HIS A 224 10.63 -9.65 13.33
C HIS A 224 12.16 -9.64 13.19
N ARG A 225 12.67 -9.45 11.96
CA ARG A 225 14.10 -9.37 11.68
C ARG A 225 14.76 -8.22 12.43
N ASP A 226 14.17 -7.03 12.38
CA ASP A 226 14.71 -5.83 13.06
C ASP A 226 14.81 -6.05 14.59
N ARG A 227 13.79 -6.64 15.20
CA ARG A 227 13.80 -6.99 16.64
C ARG A 227 14.86 -8.03 17.01
N SER A 228 15.12 -8.99 16.13
CA SER A 228 16.14 -10.02 16.38
C SER A 228 17.55 -9.45 16.37
N VAL A 229 17.81 -8.49 15.46
CA VAL A 229 19.09 -7.78 15.39
C VAL A 229 19.28 -6.92 16.64
N GLU A 230 18.27 -6.14 17.03
CA GLU A 230 18.35 -5.28 18.21
C GLU A 230 18.64 -6.09 19.49
N ARG A 231 18.02 -7.26 19.64
CA ARG A 231 18.25 -8.16 20.79
C ARG A 231 19.68 -8.68 20.84
N ASN A 232 20.27 -9.04 19.70
CA ASN A 232 21.63 -9.56 19.64
C ASN A 232 22.71 -8.48 19.81
N THR A 233 22.38 -7.21 19.53
CA THR A 233 23.30 -6.07 19.69
C THR A 233 23.23 -5.38 21.04
N ARG A 234 22.29 -5.73 21.94
CA ARG A 234 22.26 -5.17 23.29
C ARG A 234 23.46 -5.71 24.07
N PRO A 235 24.37 -4.86 24.58
CA PRO A 235 25.45 -5.31 25.43
C PRO A 235 24.85 -6.02 26.64
N ALA A 236 25.45 -7.15 27.05
CA ALA A 236 25.03 -7.88 28.23
C ALA A 236 25.01 -6.90 29.42
N THR A 237 23.86 -6.79 30.09
CA THR A 237 23.74 -6.01 31.31
C THR A 237 24.86 -6.46 32.25
N PRO A 238 25.74 -5.56 32.73
CA PRO A 238 26.81 -5.94 33.65
C PRO A 238 26.16 -6.64 34.84
N SER A 239 26.65 -7.84 35.16
CA SER A 239 26.10 -8.61 36.28
C SER A 239 26.25 -7.79 37.56
N PRO A 240 25.26 -7.79 38.47
CA PRO A 240 25.28 -6.97 39.68
C PRO A 240 26.33 -7.43 40.73
N THR A 241 27.30 -8.25 40.33
CA THR A 241 28.24 -8.91 41.25
C THR A 241 29.59 -8.21 41.37
N GLU A 242 29.90 -7.19 40.55
CA GLU A 242 31.20 -6.48 40.60
C GLU A 242 31.17 -5.10 41.29
N GLU A 243 30.00 -4.51 41.56
CA GLU A 243 29.90 -3.15 42.15
C GLU A 243 29.62 -3.15 43.68
N SER A 244 29.98 -4.22 44.39
CA SER A 244 29.81 -4.28 45.86
C SER A 244 31.06 -4.70 46.64
N ALA A 245 32.21 -4.83 45.99
CA ALA A 245 33.45 -5.24 46.66
C ALA A 245 34.44 -4.09 46.94
N GLU A 246 34.19 -2.87 46.45
CA GLU A 246 35.17 -1.78 46.50
C GLU A 246 34.61 -0.49 47.14
N ASP A 247 33.91 -0.61 48.27
CA ASP A 247 33.73 0.53 49.19
C ASP A 247 33.88 0.08 50.64
N SER A 248 35.13 -0.20 51.01
CA SER A 248 35.54 -0.48 52.39
C SER A 248 36.07 0.82 53.00
N PRO A 249 35.39 1.42 54.00
CA PRO A 249 35.78 2.70 54.58
C PRO A 249 36.96 2.50 55.53
N LYS A 250 38.19 2.60 55.02
CA LYS A 250 39.40 2.70 55.85
C LYS A 250 39.83 4.16 55.99
N LEU A 251 39.75 4.62 57.23
CA LEU A 251 40.53 5.70 57.84
C LEU A 251 40.47 7.09 57.17
N ARG A 252 39.47 7.89 57.56
CA ARG A 252 39.67 9.34 57.77
C ARG A 252 39.87 9.59 59.25
N ALA A 253 41.13 9.47 59.69
CA ALA A 253 41.65 10.09 60.90
C ALA A 253 42.82 10.99 60.48
N ASP A 254 42.92 12.14 61.14
CA ASP A 254 43.99 13.14 61.03
C ASP A 254 44.10 13.97 59.75
N ALA A 255 43.53 15.18 59.81
CA ALA A 255 44.33 16.41 59.74
C ALA A 255 43.44 17.64 60.00
N SER A 256 43.17 17.92 61.27
CA SER A 256 42.97 19.29 61.71
C SER A 256 44.31 20.02 61.63
N LYS A 257 44.36 21.20 61.01
CA LYS A 257 45.04 22.42 61.50
C LYS A 257 45.42 23.35 60.34
N GLY A 258 44.85 24.56 60.36
CA GLY A 258 45.64 25.76 60.09
C GLY A 258 45.00 26.84 59.23
N ARG A 259 44.95 28.05 59.81
CA ARG A 259 44.71 29.39 59.23
C ARG A 259 43.26 29.72 58.88
N GLN A 260 42.55 30.69 59.48
CA GLN A 260 42.91 31.92 60.22
C GLN A 260 43.85 32.91 59.50
N ASN A 261 43.26 34.08 59.22
CA ASN A 261 43.83 35.41 58.95
C ASN A 261 44.45 35.67 57.57
N ARG A 262 43.69 36.31 56.66
CA ARG A 262 43.76 37.77 56.40
C ARG A 262 42.73 38.18 55.35
#